data_AF-A0A2D6XAT0-F1
#
_entry.id   AF-A0A2D6XAT0-F1
#
_cell.length_a   1.000
_cell.length_b   1.000
_cell.length_c   1.000
_cell.angle_alpha   90.00
_cell.angle_beta   90.00
_cell.angle_gamma   90.00
#
_symmetry.space_group_name_H-M   'P 1'
#
loop_
_entity.id
_entity.type
_entity.pdbx_description
1 polymer ?
#
loop_
_entity_poly.entity_id
_entity_poly.type
_entity_poly.pdbx_seq_one_letter_code
_entity_poly.pdbx_strand_id
1 'polypeptide(L)' 'TARNCYMMELDPKYCDVAVKRWQNFTGQQAKLEGSGEIFPTIKENGA' A
#
# COMPACT_ATOMS: atom_id res chain seq x y z
N THR A 1 -4.99 -21.49 15.14
CA THR A 1 -6.00 -21.04 14.16
C THR A 1 -5.29 -20.44 12.95
N ALA A 2 -5.13 -21.20 11.87
CA ALA A 2 -4.45 -20.76 10.64
C ALA A 2 -5.48 -20.26 9.62
N ARG A 3 -6.00 -19.03 9.80
CA ARG A 3 -6.92 -18.41 8.84
C ARG A 3 -6.22 -17.25 8.17
N ASN A 4 -6.16 -17.30 6.84
CA ASN A 4 -5.67 -16.18 6.03
C ASN A 4 -6.87 -15.30 5.68
N CYS A 5 -6.79 -14.01 6.04
CA CYS A 5 -7.80 -13.02 5.68
C CYS A 5 -7.25 -12.14 4.56
N TYR A 6 -8.00 -12.05 3.46
CA TYR A 6 -7.73 -11.13 2.37
C TYR A 6 -8.79 -10.03 2.43
N MET A 7 -8.35 -8.77 2.42
CA MET A 7 -9.22 -7.61 2.56
C MET A 7 -8.86 -6.58 1.50
N MET A 8 -9.86 -5.82 1.07
CA MET A 8 -9.72 -4.74 0.11
C MET A 8 -10.30 -3.47 0.71
N GLU A 9 -9.55 -2.37 0.62
CA GLU A 9 -10.03 -1.05 1.01
C GLU A 9 -10.82 -0.44 -0.15
N LEU A 10 -12.01 0.07 0.13
CA LEU A 10 -12.90 0.62 -0.89
C LEU A 10 -12.80 2.14 -0.96
N ASP A 11 -12.44 2.80 0.15
CA ASP A 11 -12.26 4.24 0.17
C ASP A 11 -10.82 4.59 -0.22
N PRO A 12 -10.60 5.26 -1.37
CA PRO A 12 -9.26 5.60 -1.85
C PRO A 12 -8.41 6.35 -0.81
N LYS A 13 -9.05 7.13 0.08
CA LYS A 13 -8.34 7.92 1.10
C LYS A 13 -7.64 7.06 2.16
N TYR A 14 -8.03 5.78 2.30
CA TYR A 14 -7.45 4.86 3.28
C TYR A 14 -6.50 3.83 2.64
N CYS A 15 -6.41 3.77 1.31
CA CYS A 15 -5.46 2.90 0.63
C CYS A 15 -4.01 3.15 1.08
N ASP A 16 -3.67 4.40 1.42
CA ASP A 16 -2.34 4.75 1.92
C ASP A 16 -2.01 4.11 3.28
N VAL A 17 -3.00 3.93 4.15
CA VAL A 17 -2.86 3.26 5.44
C VAL A 17 -2.56 1.78 5.24
N ALA A 18 -3.28 1.13 4.31
CA ALA A 18 -3.05 -0.28 3.98
C ALA A 18 -1.62 -0.51 3.45
N VAL A 19 -1.16 0.34 2.52
CA VAL A 19 0.20 0.26 1.98
C VAL A 19 1.25 0.49 3.06
N LYS A 20 1.11 1.53 3.89
CA LYS A 20 2.05 1.81 5.00
C LYS A 20 2.14 0.63 5.97
N ARG A 21 1.01 0.02 6.35
CA ARG A 21 0.99 -1.14 7.25
C ARG A 21 1.72 -2.33 6.64
N TRP A 22 1.48 -2.61 5.36
CA TRP A 22 2.15 -3.71 4.67
C TRP A 22 3.67 -3.49 4.56
N GLN A 23 4.12 -2.28 4.20
CA GLN A 23 5.55 -1.96 4.15
C GLN A 23 6.21 -2.09 5.53
N ASN A 24 5.57 -1.61 6.60
CA ASN A 24 6.09 -1.73 7.96
C ASN A 24 6.15 -3.19 8.43
N PHE A 25 5.19 -4.03 8.04
CA PHE A 25 5.14 -5.44 8.40
C PHE A 25 6.20 -6.26 7.65
N THR A 26 6.42 -5.98 6.36
CA THR A 26 7.30 -6.77 5.50
C THR A 26 8.73 -6.21 5.38
N GLY A 27 8.92 -4.93 5.66
CA GLY A 27 10.15 -4.19 5.38
C GLY A 27 10.38 -3.89 3.90
N GLN A 28 9.42 -4.17 3.03
CA GLN A 28 9.55 -4.01 1.58
C GLN A 28 8.96 -2.68 1.10
N GLN A 29 9.41 -2.23 -0.07
CA GLN A 29 8.88 -1.05 -0.75
C GLN A 29 7.75 -1.46 -1.70
N ALA A 30 6.56 -0.92 -1.47
CA ALA A 30 5.40 -1.12 -2.33
C ALA A 30 5.60 -0.40 -3.65
N LYS A 31 5.26 -1.07 -4.75
CA LYS A 31 5.38 -0.55 -6.12
C LYS A 31 4.02 -0.57 -6.79
N LEU A 32 3.71 0.47 -7.57
CA LEU A 32 2.53 0.47 -8.43
C LEU A 32 2.79 -0.48 -9.60
N GLU A 33 1.93 -1.48 -9.82
CA GLU A 33 2.14 -2.50 -10.86
C GLU A 33 2.29 -1.89 -12.26
N GLY A 34 1.51 -0.85 -12.58
CA GLY A 34 1.50 -0.22 -13.91
C GLY A 34 2.73 0.63 -14.24
N SER A 35 3.31 1.34 -13.27
CA SER A 35 4.44 2.25 -13.51
C SER A 35 5.76 1.80 -12.89
N GLY A 36 5.72 0.87 -11.93
CA GLY A 36 6.88 0.43 -11.15
C GLY A 36 7.34 1.43 -10.09
N GLU A 37 6.69 2.60 -9.98
CA GLU A 37 7.02 3.65 -9.01
C GLU A 37 6.76 3.18 -7.58
N ILE A 38 7.60 3.64 -6.65
CA ILE A 38 7.48 3.31 -5.24
C ILE A 38 6.46 4.20 -4.54
N PHE A 39 5.74 3.68 -3.56
CA PHE A 39 4.66 4.40 -2.88
C PHE A 39 5.05 5.79 -2.30
N PRO A 40 6.25 5.99 -1.71
CA PRO A 40 6.66 7.29 -1.20
C PRO A 40 6.75 8.39 -2.26
N THR A 41 7.16 8.07 -3.49
CA THR A 41 7.36 9.06 -4.56
C THR A 41 6.04 9.51 -5.20
N ILE A 42 5.00 8.66 -5.13
CA ILE A 42 3.67 8.97 -5.67
C ILE A 42 2.94 10.01 -4.80
N LYS A 43 3.22 10.06 -3.49
CA LYS A 43 2.49 10.93 -2.56
C LYS A 43 2.83 12.43 -2.72
N GLU A 44 4.01 12.77 -3.24
CA GLU A 44 4.46 14.16 -3.43
C GLU A 44 3.78 14.84 -4.63
N ASN A 45 3.34 14.08 -5.63
CA ASN A 45 2.75 14.63 -6.86
C ASN A 45 1.22 14.89 -6.75
N GLY A 46 0.63 14.67 -5.57
CA GLY A 46 -0.81 14.79 -5.33
C GLY A 46 -1.22 15.89 -4.34
N ALA A 47 -0.32 16.85 -4.05
CA ALA A 47 -0.61 18.03 -3.23
C ALA A 47 -1.26 19.15 -4.04
#